data_AF-S6ERL5-F1
#
_entry.id   AF-S6ERL5-F1
#
_cell.length_a   1.000
_cell.length_b   1.000
_cell.length_c   1.000
_cell.angle_alpha   90.00
_cell.angle_beta   90.00
_cell.angle_gamma   90.00
#
_symmetry.space_group_name_H-M   'P 1'
#
loop_
_entity.id
_entity.type
_entity.pdbx_description
1 polymer ?
#
loop_
_entity_poly.entity_id
_entity_poly.type
_entity_poly.pdbx_seq_one_letter_code
_entity_poly.pdbx_strand_id
1 'polypeptide(L)'
;MPAKKKTTRRNTKKEQQKKAATRKMIAFFVGLLLILFALARLGIVGVLLYNIVRLFVGSLAIVFLLLLAGLMIISVFRKQVLKENKRIIPAIILTFIGLMFVFQIRLHQGFNETFHLIWSDLMAGRVIHFVGSGVIGALITEPAKALFSVIGVYIIAAVLWLVAIYLMIPGLFPKMREELHQRLAKWKEKHAEKVEAKKAAKALAELEKNKP
;
A
#
# COMPACT_ATOMS: atom_id res chain seq x y z
N MET A 1 22.57 44.56 50.69
CA MET A 1 23.00 44.24 49.31
C MET A 1 21.77 43.92 48.47
N PRO A 2 21.46 44.66 47.40
CA PRO A 2 20.28 44.35 46.59
C PRO A 2 20.52 43.12 45.69
N ALA A 3 19.65 42.13 45.80
CA ALA A 3 19.71 40.89 45.02
C ALA A 3 19.47 41.16 43.53
N LYS A 4 20.45 40.79 42.70
CA LYS A 4 20.42 40.95 41.24
C LYS A 4 19.30 40.07 40.66
N LYS A 5 18.19 40.69 40.23
CA LYS A 5 17.05 40.02 39.60
C LYS A 5 17.52 39.39 38.27
N LYS A 6 17.68 38.05 38.23
CA LYS A 6 17.97 37.30 37.00
C LYS A 6 16.81 37.46 36.03
N THR A 7 16.97 38.28 35.01
CA THR A 7 16.05 38.38 33.88
C THR A 7 16.22 37.14 33.01
N THR A 8 15.32 36.16 33.16
CA THR A 8 15.24 34.99 32.28
C THR A 8 14.91 35.49 30.87
N ARG A 9 15.91 35.53 29.99
CA ARG A 9 15.76 35.93 28.59
C ARG A 9 14.81 34.94 27.92
N ARG A 10 13.55 35.34 27.73
CA ARG A 10 12.53 34.54 27.04
C ARG A 10 12.99 34.38 25.59
N ASN A 11 13.48 33.19 25.22
CA ASN A 11 13.85 32.86 23.85
C ASN A 11 12.74 33.34 22.91
N THR A 12 13.10 34.18 21.94
CA THR A 12 12.12 34.80 21.04
C THR A 12 11.44 33.70 20.22
N LYS A 13 10.14 33.80 19.91
CA LYS A 13 9.36 32.76 19.18
C LYS A 13 10.08 32.20 17.94
N LYS A 14 10.91 33.02 17.27
CA LYS A 14 11.76 32.64 16.14
C LYS A 14 12.88 31.64 16.49
N GLU A 15 13.55 31.76 17.64
CA GLU A 15 14.57 30.80 18.08
C GLU A 15 13.95 29.45 18.48
N GLN A 16 12.77 29.47 19.10
CA GLN A 16 12.03 28.25 19.43
C GLN A 16 11.60 27.49 18.16
N GLN A 17 11.15 28.20 17.12
CA GLN A 17 10.83 27.62 15.81
C GLN A 17 12.07 27.03 15.12
N LYS A 18 13.22 27.71 15.17
CA LYS A 18 14.49 27.19 14.65
C LYS A 18 14.92 25.90 15.37
N LYS A 19 14.91 25.88 16.71
CA LYS A 19 15.23 24.69 17.51
C LYS A 19 14.26 23.52 17.21
N ALA A 20 12.97 23.81 17.05
CA ALA A 20 11.98 22.79 16.69
C ALA A 20 12.21 22.22 15.27
N ALA A 21 12.59 23.05 14.31
CA ALA A 21 12.94 22.62 12.96
C ALA A 21 14.19 21.75 12.95
N THR A 22 15.25 22.13 13.68
CA THR A 22 16.47 21.33 13.82
C THR A 22 16.19 19.98 14.47
N ARG A 23 15.39 19.94 15.55
CA ARG A 23 15.02 18.67 16.20
C ARG A 23 14.25 17.75 15.25
N LYS A 24 13.33 18.29 14.45
CA LYS A 24 12.60 17.51 13.42
C LYS A 24 13.53 16.96 12.36
N MET A 25 14.52 17.75 11.93
CA MET A 25 15.51 17.33 10.93
C MET A 25 16.42 16.22 11.48
N ILE A 26 16.90 16.35 12.72
CA ILE A 26 17.69 15.30 13.39
C ILE A 26 16.86 14.01 13.53
N ALA A 27 15.61 14.11 14.00
CA ALA A 27 14.72 12.96 14.13
C ALA A 27 14.45 12.28 12.77
N PHE A 28 14.33 13.06 11.69
CA PHE A 28 14.20 12.51 10.34
C PHE A 28 15.43 11.71 9.91
N PHE A 29 16.64 12.27 10.05
CA PHE A 29 17.87 11.58 9.66
C PHE A 29 18.12 10.33 10.52
N VAL A 30 17.93 10.43 11.84
CA VAL A 30 18.05 9.29 12.75
C VAL A 30 17.03 8.21 12.40
N GLY A 31 15.76 8.60 12.19
CA GLY A 31 14.71 7.67 11.79
C GLY A 31 15.01 6.97 10.47
N LEU A 32 15.49 7.69 9.47
CA LEU A 32 15.86 7.10 8.18
C LEU A 32 17.05 6.13 8.31
N LEU A 33 18.06 6.48 9.11
CA LEU A 33 19.19 5.58 9.41
C LEU A 33 18.73 4.29 10.11
N LEU A 34 17.83 4.39 11.10
CA LEU A 34 17.28 3.22 11.77
C LEU A 34 16.51 2.31 10.80
N ILE A 35 15.72 2.90 9.89
CA ILE A 35 15.03 2.12 8.85
C ILE A 35 16.03 1.44 7.91
N LEU A 36 17.09 2.14 7.49
CA LEU A 36 18.13 1.54 6.65
C LEU A 36 18.82 0.38 7.36
N PHE A 37 19.14 0.52 8.65
CA PHE A 37 19.72 -0.55 9.45
C PHE A 37 18.77 -1.74 9.58
N ALA A 38 17.47 -1.49 9.74
CA ALA A 38 16.46 -2.55 9.78
C ALA A 38 16.32 -3.26 8.42
N LEU A 39 16.23 -2.51 7.31
CA LEU A 39 16.09 -3.05 5.96
C LEU A 39 17.29 -3.89 5.55
N ALA A 40 18.50 -3.37 5.79
CA ALA A 40 19.75 -4.08 5.50
C ALA A 40 20.13 -5.10 6.59
N ARG A 41 19.35 -5.18 7.68
CA ARG A 41 19.58 -6.06 8.84
C ARG A 41 21.01 -5.96 9.38
N LEU A 42 21.53 -4.73 9.49
CA LEU A 42 22.92 -4.47 9.86
C LEU A 42 23.15 -4.67 11.36
N GLY A 43 23.94 -5.70 11.69
CA GLY A 43 24.28 -6.06 13.07
C GLY A 43 23.06 -6.44 13.91
N ILE A 44 23.27 -6.56 15.23
CA ILE A 44 22.23 -6.95 16.19
C ILE A 44 21.09 -5.92 16.20
N VAL A 45 21.42 -4.62 16.12
CA VAL A 45 20.43 -3.54 16.13
C VAL A 45 19.51 -3.63 14.91
N GLY A 46 20.06 -3.78 13.71
CA GLY A 46 19.27 -3.89 12.48
C GLY A 46 18.37 -5.13 12.48
N VAL A 47 18.90 -6.28 12.88
CA VAL A 47 18.12 -7.52 13.00
C VAL A 47 16.99 -7.38 14.03
N LEU A 48 17.27 -6.78 15.19
CA LEU A 48 16.26 -6.55 16.23
C LEU A 48 15.16 -5.60 15.75
N LEU A 49 15.53 -4.45 15.16
CA LEU A 49 14.56 -3.49 14.62
C LEU A 49 13.68 -4.13 13.55
N TYR A 50 14.28 -4.90 12.64
CA TYR A 50 13.53 -5.62 11.62
C TYR A 50 12.56 -6.62 12.24
N ASN A 51 13.01 -7.42 13.22
CA ASN A 51 12.17 -8.42 13.86
C ASN A 51 11.05 -7.81 14.72
N ILE A 52 11.27 -6.66 15.36
CA ILE A 52 10.21 -5.91 16.04
C ILE A 52 9.13 -5.50 15.03
N VAL A 53 9.52 -4.93 13.89
CA VAL A 53 8.54 -4.56 12.84
C VAL A 53 7.84 -5.80 12.26
N ARG A 54 8.59 -6.87 12.04
CA ARG A 54 8.08 -8.17 11.57
C ARG A 54 7.13 -8.81 12.58
N LEU A 55 7.25 -8.54 13.87
CA LEU A 55 6.26 -8.99 14.86
C LEU A 55 4.89 -8.39 14.57
N PHE A 56 4.83 -7.10 14.28
CA PHE A 56 3.56 -6.43 14.01
C PHE A 56 2.99 -6.75 12.63
N VAL A 57 3.84 -6.75 11.60
CA VAL A 57 3.41 -6.79 10.19
C VAL A 57 3.86 -8.05 9.44
N GLY A 58 4.55 -8.97 10.10
CA GLY A 58 4.96 -10.24 9.52
C GLY A 58 5.92 -10.06 8.34
N SER A 59 5.69 -10.83 7.29
CA SER A 59 6.49 -10.82 6.06
C SER A 59 6.41 -9.47 5.30
N LEU A 60 5.44 -8.62 5.64
CA LEU A 60 5.28 -7.29 5.05
C LEU A 60 6.22 -6.25 5.66
N ALA A 61 7.08 -6.61 6.61
CA ALA A 61 8.02 -5.69 7.27
C ALA A 61 8.86 -4.85 6.29
N ILE A 62 9.37 -5.45 5.20
CA ILE A 62 10.14 -4.73 4.18
C ILE A 62 9.26 -3.67 3.50
N VAL A 63 8.08 -4.07 3.04
CA VAL A 63 7.12 -3.18 2.37
C VAL A 63 6.71 -2.04 3.31
N PHE A 64 6.45 -2.34 4.58
CA PHE A 64 6.10 -1.36 5.61
C PHE A 64 7.23 -0.37 5.87
N LEU A 65 8.47 -0.86 6.02
CA LEU A 65 9.65 -0.01 6.23
C LEU A 65 9.92 0.91 5.04
N LEU A 66 9.76 0.41 3.81
CA LEU A 66 9.89 1.22 2.59
C LEU A 66 8.80 2.29 2.49
N LEU A 67 7.56 1.93 2.80
CA LEU A 67 6.42 2.85 2.84
C LEU A 67 6.64 3.93 3.90
N LEU A 68 7.11 3.54 5.10
CA LEU A 68 7.43 4.47 6.18
C LEU A 68 8.56 5.42 5.79
N ALA A 69 9.64 4.91 5.19
CA ALA A 69 10.73 5.73 4.66
C ALA A 69 10.24 6.71 3.58
N GLY A 70 9.46 6.22 2.62
CA GLY A 70 8.87 7.03 1.56
C GLY A 70 7.98 8.14 2.11
N LEU A 71 7.11 7.83 3.07
CA LEU A 71 6.27 8.83 3.75
C LEU A 71 7.10 9.86 4.51
N MET A 72 8.17 9.46 5.20
CA MET A 72 9.07 10.41 5.87
C MET A 72 9.75 11.34 4.86
N ILE A 73 10.26 10.80 3.74
CA ILE A 73 10.93 11.59 2.69
C ILE A 73 9.94 12.59 2.07
N ILE A 74 8.76 12.13 1.64
CA ILE A 74 7.74 13.00 1.04
C ILE A 74 7.28 14.07 2.06
N SER A 75 7.13 13.70 3.33
CA SER A 75 6.77 14.62 4.40
C SER A 75 7.82 15.71 4.66
N VAL A 76 9.10 15.48 4.34
CA VAL A 76 10.14 16.50 4.47
C VAL A 76 10.29 17.33 3.20
N PHE A 77 10.42 16.69 2.04
CA PHE A 77 10.79 17.33 0.77
C PHE A 77 9.60 17.79 -0.07
N ARG A 78 8.45 17.11 0.03
CA ARG A 78 7.26 17.36 -0.81
C ARG A 78 5.98 17.47 0.01
N LYS A 79 6.03 18.27 1.09
CA LYS A 79 4.86 18.56 1.95
C LYS A 79 3.63 19.02 1.17
N GLN A 80 3.85 19.77 0.10
CA GLN A 80 2.80 20.31 -0.75
C GLN A 80 1.97 19.19 -1.39
N VAL A 81 2.64 18.12 -1.88
CA VAL A 81 1.98 16.97 -2.52
C VAL A 81 1.03 16.24 -1.55
N LEU A 82 1.45 16.01 -0.31
CA LEU A 82 0.60 15.37 0.71
C LEU A 82 -0.55 16.28 1.17
N LYS A 83 -0.35 17.60 1.16
CA LYS A 83 -1.38 18.58 1.54
C LYS A 83 -2.44 18.75 0.46
N GLU A 84 -2.04 18.75 -0.80
CA GLU A 84 -2.93 18.86 -1.95
C GLU A 84 -3.69 17.54 -2.16
N ASN A 85 -2.99 16.41 -2.04
CA ASN A 85 -3.57 15.08 -2.23
C ASN A 85 -3.77 14.34 -0.90
N LYS A 86 -4.65 14.90 -0.03
CA LYS A 86 -5.02 14.29 1.26
C LYS A 86 -5.55 12.86 1.15
N ARG A 87 -5.94 12.43 -0.06
CA ARG A 87 -6.44 11.09 -0.40
C ARG A 87 -5.36 10.02 -0.52
N ILE A 88 -4.09 10.40 -0.70
CA ILE A 88 -2.98 9.44 -0.89
C ILE A 88 -2.74 8.62 0.38
N ILE A 89 -2.74 9.26 1.55
CA ILE A 89 -2.51 8.59 2.82
C ILE A 89 -3.56 7.50 3.10
N PRO A 90 -4.88 7.79 3.06
CA PRO A 90 -5.88 6.74 3.25
C PRO A 90 -5.81 5.68 2.15
N ALA A 91 -5.50 6.03 0.90
CA ALA A 91 -5.32 5.04 -0.15
C ALA A 91 -4.19 4.04 0.15
N ILE A 92 -3.03 4.55 0.59
CA ILE A 92 -1.89 3.71 0.99
C ILE A 92 -2.29 2.79 2.16
N ILE A 93 -3.00 3.31 3.15
CA ILE A 93 -3.48 2.53 4.31
C ILE A 93 -4.44 1.42 3.87
N LEU A 94 -5.42 1.74 3.01
CA LEU A 94 -6.37 0.75 2.49
C LEU A 94 -5.66 -0.35 1.68
N THR A 95 -4.72 0.03 0.80
CA THR A 95 -3.91 -0.93 0.05
C THR A 95 -3.16 -1.86 1.00
N PHE A 96 -2.56 -1.30 2.04
CA PHE A 96 -1.79 -2.04 3.02
C PHE A 96 -2.66 -3.02 3.81
N ILE A 97 -3.83 -2.60 4.29
CA ILE A 97 -4.78 -3.49 5.00
C ILE A 97 -5.23 -4.64 4.08
N GLY A 98 -5.56 -4.36 2.82
CA GLY A 98 -5.91 -5.41 1.85
C GLY A 98 -4.78 -6.42 1.67
N LEU A 99 -3.53 -5.94 1.63
CA LEU A 99 -2.34 -6.79 1.54
C LEU A 99 -2.15 -7.63 2.82
N MET A 100 -2.44 -7.07 4.00
CA MET A 100 -2.40 -7.81 5.26
C MET A 100 -3.37 -8.99 5.27
N PHE A 101 -4.60 -8.81 4.78
CA PHE A 101 -5.58 -9.90 4.67
C PHE A 101 -5.07 -11.02 3.76
N VAL A 102 -4.60 -10.68 2.55
CA VAL A 102 -4.11 -11.67 1.58
C VAL A 102 -2.91 -12.45 2.13
N PHE A 103 -1.97 -11.78 2.79
CA PHE A 103 -0.78 -12.42 3.36
C PHE A 103 -1.12 -13.33 4.54
N GLN A 104 -2.06 -12.95 5.40
CA GLN A 104 -2.47 -13.81 6.51
C GLN A 104 -3.23 -15.04 6.02
N ILE A 105 -4.12 -14.89 5.04
CA ILE A 105 -4.82 -16.02 4.45
C ILE A 105 -3.82 -17.00 3.82
N ARG A 106 -2.81 -16.49 3.10
CA ARG A 106 -1.76 -17.31 2.47
C ARG A 106 -0.90 -18.08 3.48
N LEU A 107 -0.78 -17.58 4.71
CA LEU A 107 -0.06 -18.30 5.78
C LEU A 107 -0.80 -19.58 6.21
N HIS A 108 -2.13 -19.67 5.98
CA HIS A 108 -2.99 -20.79 6.39
C HIS A 108 -2.98 -21.12 7.89
N GLN A 109 -2.36 -20.28 8.72
CA GLN A 109 -2.24 -20.49 10.17
C GLN A 109 -3.13 -19.50 10.95
N GLY A 110 -3.52 -19.93 12.15
CA GLY A 110 -4.24 -19.11 13.13
C GLY A 110 -3.32 -18.12 13.86
N PHE A 111 -3.89 -17.29 14.73
CA PHE A 111 -3.14 -16.29 15.48
C PHE A 111 -2.06 -16.90 16.38
N ASN A 112 -2.38 -17.94 17.15
CA ASN A 112 -1.45 -18.56 18.09
C ASN A 112 -0.20 -19.12 17.39
N GLU A 113 -0.40 -19.83 16.28
CA GLU A 113 0.69 -20.38 15.48
C GLU A 113 1.55 -19.27 14.84
N THR A 114 0.89 -18.25 14.30
CA THR A 114 1.58 -17.07 13.74
C THR A 114 2.44 -16.40 14.82
N PHE A 115 1.89 -16.20 16.02
CA PHE A 115 2.60 -15.59 17.14
C PHE A 115 3.79 -16.44 17.56
N HIS A 116 3.61 -17.75 17.74
CA HIS A 116 4.67 -18.66 18.14
C HIS A 116 5.84 -18.68 17.13
N LEU A 117 5.53 -18.69 15.83
CA LEU A 117 6.53 -18.63 14.77
C LEU A 117 7.33 -17.32 14.78
N ILE A 118 6.66 -16.17 14.91
CA ILE A 118 7.38 -14.88 14.97
C ILE A 118 8.20 -14.78 16.25
N TRP A 119 7.64 -15.22 17.38
CA TRP A 119 8.32 -15.16 18.66
C TRP A 119 9.58 -16.03 18.68
N SER A 120 9.50 -17.24 18.12
CA SER A 120 10.65 -18.14 17.96
C SER A 120 11.73 -17.51 17.07
N ASP A 121 11.33 -16.94 15.93
CA ASP A 121 12.27 -16.27 15.02
C ASP A 121 12.92 -15.03 15.66
N LEU A 122 12.16 -14.24 16.43
CA LEU A 122 12.65 -13.07 17.16
C LEU A 122 13.68 -13.48 18.21
N MET A 123 13.38 -14.49 19.03
CA MET A 123 14.28 -14.98 20.09
C MET A 123 15.54 -15.62 19.51
N ALA A 124 15.42 -16.27 18.35
CA ALA A 124 16.56 -16.82 17.65
C ALA A 124 17.38 -15.78 16.86
N GLY A 125 16.91 -14.53 16.75
CA GLY A 125 17.54 -13.51 15.90
C GLY A 125 17.51 -13.86 14.42
N ARG A 126 16.55 -14.67 13.96
CA ARG A 126 16.47 -15.18 12.58
C ARG A 126 15.25 -14.61 11.85
N VAL A 127 15.34 -14.60 10.52
CA VAL A 127 14.27 -14.13 9.63
C VAL A 127 14.07 -15.10 8.47
N ILE A 128 13.66 -16.31 8.80
CA ILE A 128 13.61 -17.43 7.83
C ILE A 128 12.18 -17.79 7.44
N HIS A 129 11.22 -17.72 8.36
CA HIS A 129 9.87 -18.19 8.10
C HIS A 129 8.99 -17.16 7.38
N PHE A 130 8.11 -17.61 6.50
CA PHE A 130 7.00 -16.74 6.07
C PHE A 130 5.99 -16.66 7.21
N VAL A 131 5.66 -15.45 7.67
CA VAL A 131 4.74 -15.26 8.82
C VAL A 131 3.58 -14.33 8.51
N GLY A 132 3.09 -14.42 7.27
CA GLY A 132 1.89 -13.72 6.84
C GLY A 132 2.01 -12.21 7.04
N SER A 133 1.01 -11.62 7.70
CA SER A 133 0.95 -10.18 7.98
C SER A 133 1.13 -9.84 9.47
N GLY A 134 1.72 -10.74 10.24
CA GLY A 134 2.12 -10.49 11.62
C GLY A 134 0.98 -10.57 12.61
N VAL A 135 1.26 -10.17 13.85
CA VAL A 135 0.29 -10.20 14.95
C VAL A 135 -0.92 -9.31 14.66
N ILE A 136 -0.71 -8.11 14.11
CA ILE A 136 -1.80 -7.19 13.79
C ILE A 136 -2.68 -7.80 12.69
N GLY A 137 -2.05 -8.34 11.65
CA GLY A 137 -2.74 -8.95 10.54
C GLY A 137 -3.52 -10.20 10.92
N ALA A 138 -2.93 -11.05 11.76
CA ALA A 138 -3.61 -12.21 12.34
C ALA A 138 -4.82 -11.79 13.17
N LEU A 139 -4.66 -10.80 14.05
CA LEU A 139 -5.72 -10.32 14.95
C LEU A 139 -6.94 -9.77 14.20
N ILE A 140 -6.74 -9.10 13.05
CA ILE A 140 -7.85 -8.59 12.24
C ILE A 140 -8.42 -9.63 11.27
N THR A 141 -7.57 -10.53 10.75
CA THR A 141 -7.98 -11.47 9.71
C THR A 141 -8.71 -12.69 10.29
N GLU A 142 -8.33 -13.15 11.47
CA GLU A 142 -8.96 -14.31 12.10
C GLU A 142 -10.46 -14.11 12.39
N PRO A 143 -10.90 -13.03 13.06
CA PRO A 143 -12.32 -12.75 13.20
C PRO A 143 -12.99 -12.50 11.84
N ALA A 144 -12.33 -11.82 10.90
CA ALA A 144 -12.88 -11.60 9.57
C ALA A 144 -13.13 -12.92 8.81
N LYS A 145 -12.21 -13.90 8.92
CA LYS A 145 -12.39 -15.25 8.35
C LYS A 145 -13.57 -15.98 9.02
N ALA A 146 -13.73 -15.83 10.33
CA ALA A 146 -14.85 -16.42 11.05
C ALA A 146 -16.21 -15.82 10.63
N LEU A 147 -16.27 -14.50 10.40
CA LEU A 147 -17.49 -13.81 9.98
C LEU A 147 -17.85 -14.03 8.50
N PHE A 148 -16.86 -14.00 7.60
CA PHE A 148 -17.11 -13.87 6.17
C PHE A 148 -16.58 -15.05 5.33
N SER A 149 -15.99 -16.07 5.96
CA SER A 149 -15.17 -17.11 5.31
C SER A 149 -13.88 -16.57 4.66
N VAL A 150 -12.97 -17.47 4.29
CA VAL A 150 -11.74 -17.12 3.57
C VAL A 150 -12.05 -16.39 2.25
N ILE A 151 -13.05 -16.85 1.50
CA ILE A 151 -13.45 -16.26 0.22
C ILE A 151 -14.01 -14.86 0.42
N GLY A 152 -14.84 -14.65 1.44
CA GLY A 152 -15.39 -13.32 1.74
C GLY A 152 -14.31 -12.32 2.16
N VAL A 153 -13.28 -12.74 2.90
CA VAL A 153 -12.15 -11.86 3.23
C VAL A 153 -11.36 -11.46 1.97
N TYR A 154 -11.21 -12.35 0.98
CA TYR A 154 -10.63 -11.97 -0.32
C TYR A 154 -11.47 -10.92 -1.06
N ILE A 155 -12.81 -11.05 -1.02
CA ILE A 155 -13.71 -10.05 -1.62
C ILE A 155 -13.53 -8.69 -0.90
N ILE A 156 -13.46 -8.69 0.43
CA ILE A 156 -13.20 -7.47 1.22
C ILE A 156 -11.86 -6.84 0.81
N ALA A 157 -10.79 -7.63 0.71
CA ALA A 157 -9.48 -7.14 0.27
C ALA A 157 -9.53 -6.53 -1.14
N ALA A 158 -10.25 -7.17 -2.08
CA ALA A 158 -10.43 -6.65 -3.43
C ALA A 158 -11.19 -5.31 -3.43
N VAL A 159 -12.24 -5.17 -2.63
CA VAL A 159 -12.99 -3.91 -2.47
C VAL A 159 -12.09 -2.81 -1.89
N LEU A 160 -11.30 -3.11 -0.85
CA LEU A 160 -10.35 -2.16 -0.29
C LEU A 160 -9.35 -1.66 -1.33
N TRP A 161 -8.86 -2.54 -2.20
CA TRP A 161 -7.96 -2.16 -3.29
C TRP A 161 -8.64 -1.32 -4.38
N LEU A 162 -9.89 -1.64 -4.74
CA LEU A 162 -10.66 -0.81 -5.68
C LEU A 162 -10.84 0.62 -5.13
N VAL A 163 -11.19 0.74 -3.85
CA VAL A 163 -11.32 2.05 -3.19
C VAL A 163 -9.97 2.76 -3.13
N ALA A 164 -8.88 2.05 -2.81
CA ALA A 164 -7.54 2.64 -2.79
C ALA A 164 -7.11 3.17 -4.16
N ILE A 165 -7.35 2.41 -5.24
CA ILE A 165 -7.05 2.84 -6.61
C ILE A 165 -7.88 4.07 -6.97
N TYR A 166 -9.17 4.09 -6.63
CA TYR A 166 -10.03 5.25 -6.84
C TYR A 166 -9.51 6.50 -6.11
N LEU A 167 -9.05 6.35 -4.87
CA LEU A 167 -8.49 7.44 -4.09
C LEU A 167 -7.14 7.94 -4.63
N MET A 168 -6.31 7.04 -5.18
CA MET A 168 -5.04 7.41 -5.83
C MET A 168 -5.26 8.11 -7.17
N ILE A 169 -6.21 7.62 -7.98
CA ILE A 169 -6.43 8.08 -9.35
C ILE A 169 -7.93 8.31 -9.57
N PRO A 170 -8.50 9.43 -9.09
CA PRO A 170 -9.94 9.69 -9.18
C PRO A 170 -10.43 9.80 -10.62
N GLY A 171 -9.56 10.25 -11.54
CA GLY A 171 -9.87 10.35 -12.97
C GLY A 171 -9.74 9.04 -13.75
N LEU A 172 -9.32 7.93 -13.13
CA LEU A 172 -9.10 6.66 -13.82
C LEU A 172 -10.42 6.08 -14.33
N PHE A 173 -11.45 6.01 -13.48
CA PHE A 173 -12.72 5.37 -13.81
C PHE A 173 -13.48 6.08 -14.95
N PRO A 174 -13.61 7.43 -14.97
CA PRO A 174 -14.22 8.12 -16.09
C PRO A 174 -13.48 7.90 -17.41
N LYS A 175 -12.14 8.02 -17.40
CA LYS A 175 -11.31 7.81 -18.60
C LYS A 175 -11.38 6.37 -19.12
N MET A 176 -11.31 5.39 -18.23
CA MET A 176 -11.47 3.98 -18.59
C MET A 176 -12.84 3.71 -19.21
N ARG A 177 -13.90 4.34 -18.70
CA ARG A 177 -15.26 4.20 -19.24
C ARG A 177 -15.35 4.79 -20.65
N GLU A 178 -14.78 5.97 -20.87
CA GLU A 178 -14.72 6.60 -22.20
C GLU A 178 -13.95 5.73 -23.21
N GLU A 179 -12.77 5.24 -22.83
CA GLU A 179 -11.97 4.34 -23.69
C GLU A 179 -12.70 3.02 -23.97
N LEU A 180 -13.38 2.44 -22.97
CA LEU A 180 -14.16 1.22 -23.14
C LEU A 180 -15.32 1.43 -24.11
N HIS A 181 -16.08 2.53 -23.97
CA HIS A 181 -17.14 2.87 -24.90
C HIS A 181 -16.62 3.05 -26.33
N GLN A 182 -15.50 3.74 -26.51
CA GLN A 182 -14.87 3.89 -27.84
C GLN A 182 -14.39 2.57 -28.43
N ARG A 183 -13.78 1.69 -27.62
CA ARG A 183 -13.36 0.35 -28.07
C ARG A 183 -14.54 -0.54 -28.43
N LEU A 184 -15.61 -0.51 -27.64
CA LEU A 184 -16.84 -1.24 -27.92
C LEU A 184 -17.54 -0.73 -29.18
N ALA A 185 -17.57 0.59 -29.40
CA ALA A 185 -18.11 1.18 -30.63
C ALA A 185 -17.32 0.73 -31.87
N LYS A 186 -15.98 0.84 -31.84
CA LYS A 186 -15.11 0.35 -32.92
C LYS A 186 -15.24 -1.15 -33.16
N TRP A 187 -15.40 -1.95 -32.10
CA TRP A 187 -15.61 -3.39 -32.22
C TRP A 187 -16.94 -3.70 -32.89
N LYS A 188 -18.02 -2.99 -32.51
CA LYS A 188 -19.35 -3.12 -33.14
C LYS A 188 -19.32 -2.73 -34.61
N GLU A 189 -18.70 -1.61 -34.96
CA GLU A 189 -18.55 -1.16 -36.36
C GLU A 189 -17.78 -2.18 -37.19
N LYS A 190 -16.63 -2.65 -36.70
CA LYS A 190 -15.81 -3.65 -37.40
C LYS A 190 -16.52 -5.01 -37.52
N HIS A 191 -17.37 -5.37 -36.56
CA HIS A 191 -18.19 -6.57 -36.66
C HIS A 191 -19.36 -6.40 -37.63
N ALA A 192 -20.02 -5.24 -37.65
CA ALA A 192 -21.07 -4.94 -38.61
C ALA A 192 -20.52 -4.97 -40.05
N GLU A 193 -19.38 -4.31 -40.29
CA GLU A 193 -18.70 -4.29 -41.58
C GLU A 193 -18.29 -5.70 -42.04
N LYS A 194 -17.78 -6.55 -41.13
CA LYS A 194 -17.46 -7.96 -41.44
C LYS A 194 -18.70 -8.81 -41.71
N VAL A 195 -19.82 -8.54 -41.04
CA VAL A 195 -21.08 -9.26 -41.26
C VAL A 195 -21.70 -8.85 -42.60
N GLU A 196 -21.67 -7.56 -42.93
CA GLU A 196 -22.13 -7.03 -44.21
C GLU A 196 -21.25 -7.53 -45.36
N ALA A 197 -19.91 -7.49 -45.23
CA ALA A 197 -18.99 -8.04 -46.23
C ALA A 197 -19.22 -9.55 -46.46
N LYS A 198 -19.51 -10.32 -45.39
CA LYS A 198 -19.87 -11.73 -45.52
C LYS A 198 -21.22 -11.95 -46.21
N LYS A 199 -22.21 -11.10 -45.95
CA LYS A 199 -23.51 -11.15 -46.64
C LYS A 199 -23.39 -10.78 -48.11
N ALA A 200 -22.65 -9.72 -48.43
CA ALA A 200 -22.36 -9.30 -49.80
C ALA A 200 -21.58 -10.38 -50.58
N ALA A 201 -20.56 -10.99 -49.97
CA ALA A 201 -19.81 -12.09 -50.58
C ALA A 201 -20.70 -13.32 -50.85
N LYS A 202 -21.64 -13.64 -49.94
CA LYS A 202 -22.62 -14.72 -50.17
C LYS A 202 -23.59 -14.39 -51.29
N ALA A 203 -24.11 -13.17 -51.34
CA ALA A 203 -25.02 -12.73 -52.40
C ALA A 203 -24.34 -12.73 -53.78
N LEU A 204 -23.07 -12.32 -53.86
CA LEU A 204 -22.27 -12.40 -55.10
C LEU A 204 -22.02 -13.84 -55.53
N ALA A 205 -21.68 -14.73 -54.59
CA ALA A 205 -21.50 -16.16 -54.87
C ALA A 205 -22.80 -16.84 -55.35
N GLU A 206 -23.97 -16.42 -54.84
CA GLU A 206 -25.27 -16.91 -55.32
C GLU A 206 -25.60 -16.40 -56.73
N LEU A 207 -25.24 -15.15 -57.07
CA LEU A 207 -25.41 -14.60 -58.42
C LEU A 207 -24.51 -15.27 -59.46
N GLU A 208 -23.26 -15.61 -59.10
CA GLU A 208 -22.36 -16.35 -60.00
C GLU A 208 -22.81 -17.79 -60.24
N LYS A 209 -23.44 -18.43 -59.24
CA LYS A 209 -23.95 -19.80 -59.35
C LYS A 209 -25.23 -19.92 -60.20
N ASN A 210 -25.93 -18.81 -60.41
CA ASN A 210 -27.21 -18.74 -61.12
C ASN A 210 -27.08 -18.09 -62.50
N LYS A 211 -25.85 -17.91 -62.99
CA LYS A 211 -25.56 -17.42 -64.34
C LYS A 211 -25.71 -18.60 -65.33
N PRO A 212 -26.56 -18.48 -66.37
CA PRO A 212 -26.88 -19.56 -67.29
C PRO A 212 -25.69 -20.00 -68.17
#